data_AF-A0A146F334-F1
#
_entry.id   AF-A0A146F334-F1
#
_cell.length_a   1.000
_cell.length_b   1.000
_cell.length_c   1.000
_cell.angle_alpha   90.00
_cell.angle_beta   90.00
_cell.angle_gamma   90.00
#
_symmetry.space_group_name_H-M   'P 1'
#
loop_
_entity.id
_entity.type
_entity.pdbx_description
1 polymer ?
#
loop_
_entity_poly.entity_id
_entity_poly.type
_entity_poly.pdbx_seq_one_letter_code
_entity_poly.pdbx_strand_id
1 'polypeptide(L)'
;MSLAANRVNNSSLRSAPWNNLLYWLYVTIKREIEISYAFMESNFDAAFVPFPIFATASLLHRKGTYEEVVSSLTNTLLYGFFFYYSTELANNADGGTIEDEINKPNRPIVQSQTTVAAAKLRFYLASAMWLLLSYILDVYIWSLLWIAVLVSHYLLRASRIGPAKDLCIVLGVTSQLMACWKLGGSDMHDGWRWPVSMHRWD
;
A
#
# COMPACT_ATOMS: atom_id res chain seq x y z
N MET A 1 7.73 -37.36 0.10
CA MET A 1 6.87 -37.72 1.26
C MET A 1 7.74 -37.76 2.51
N SER A 2 7.55 -36.82 3.43
CA SER A 2 7.79 -37.02 4.86
C SER A 2 7.02 -35.95 5.62
N LEU A 3 5.76 -36.25 5.91
CA LEU A 3 4.87 -35.50 6.79
C LEU A 3 5.14 -35.97 8.22
N ALA A 4 6.13 -35.41 8.91
CA ALA A 4 6.28 -35.61 10.35
C ALA A 4 7.29 -34.61 10.93
N ALA A 5 6.80 -33.55 11.55
CA ALA A 5 7.28 -32.97 12.82
C ALA A 5 6.88 -31.49 12.93
N ASN A 6 5.60 -31.24 13.19
CA ASN A 6 5.20 -30.06 13.94
C ASN A 6 3.79 -30.28 14.52
N ARG A 7 3.66 -31.32 15.34
CA ARG A 7 2.53 -31.44 16.25
C ARG A 7 2.86 -30.54 17.45
N VAL A 8 2.54 -29.26 17.32
CA VAL A 8 2.54 -28.33 18.46
C VAL A 8 1.58 -28.92 19.50
N ASN A 9 2.13 -29.18 20.69
CA ASN A 9 1.42 -29.78 21.81
C ASN A 9 0.36 -28.80 22.31
N ASN A 10 -0.90 -28.99 21.91
CA ASN A 10 -2.05 -28.15 22.28
C ASN A 10 -2.50 -28.30 23.75
N SER A 11 -1.68 -28.87 24.64
CA SER A 11 -2.05 -29.17 26.02
C SER A 11 -1.78 -28.05 27.04
N SER A 12 -1.16 -26.93 26.64
CA SER A 12 -0.82 -25.83 27.56
C SER A 12 -1.75 -24.59 27.46
N LEU A 13 -2.94 -24.73 26.87
CA LEU A 13 -3.93 -23.65 26.70
C LEU A 13 -4.70 -23.27 27.97
N ARG A 14 -4.29 -23.73 29.16
CA ARG A 14 -4.96 -23.39 30.42
C ARG A 14 -4.05 -22.50 31.27
N SER A 15 -4.48 -21.24 31.41
CA SER A 15 -3.90 -20.16 32.24
C SER A 15 -2.60 -19.53 31.72
N ALA A 16 -2.70 -18.73 30.66
CA ALA A 16 -1.65 -17.77 30.34
C ALA A 16 -1.85 -16.51 31.23
N PRO A 17 -0.91 -16.17 32.14
CA PRO A 17 -0.98 -14.91 32.89
C PRO A 17 -0.95 -13.73 31.90
N TRP A 18 -1.58 -12.61 32.24
CA TRP A 18 -1.68 -11.40 31.39
C TRP A 18 -0.32 -10.92 30.80
N ASN A 19 0.79 -11.21 31.49
CA ASN A 19 2.15 -10.97 30.99
C ASN A 19 2.44 -11.70 29.67
N ASN A 20 1.87 -12.89 29.46
CA ASN A 20 1.98 -13.63 28.22
C ASN A 20 1.16 -12.97 27.10
N LEU A 21 -0.05 -12.44 27.38
CA LEU A 21 -0.87 -11.79 26.35
C LEU A 21 -0.20 -10.54 25.78
N LEU A 22 0.27 -9.64 26.66
CA LEU A 22 0.96 -8.43 26.24
C LEU A 22 2.25 -8.74 25.49
N TYR A 23 2.99 -9.74 25.95
CA TYR A 23 4.18 -10.21 25.25
C TYR A 23 3.85 -10.77 23.85
N TRP A 24 2.83 -11.61 23.72
CA TRP A 24 2.39 -12.15 22.43
C TRP A 24 1.87 -11.05 21.48
N LEU A 25 1.14 -10.08 22.01
CA LEU A 25 0.67 -8.92 21.25
C LEU A 25 1.87 -8.12 20.72
N TYR A 26 2.85 -7.82 21.59
CA TYR A 26 4.07 -7.12 21.20
C TYR A 26 4.84 -7.87 20.11
N VAL A 27 5.09 -9.17 20.29
CA VAL A 27 5.81 -9.99 19.30
C VAL A 27 5.06 -10.03 17.97
N THR A 28 3.73 -10.12 18.02
CA THR A 28 2.88 -10.14 16.82
C THR A 28 2.93 -8.79 16.08
N ILE A 29 2.76 -7.69 16.80
CA ILE A 29 2.81 -6.33 16.21
C ILE A 29 4.18 -6.06 15.61
N LYS A 30 5.26 -6.37 16.35
CA LYS A 30 6.64 -6.21 15.88
C LYS A 30 6.86 -6.98 14.58
N ARG A 31 6.44 -8.24 14.53
CA ARG A 31 6.54 -9.07 13.33
C ARG A 31 5.74 -8.50 12.15
N GLU A 32 4.52 -8.02 12.37
CA GLU A 32 3.74 -7.42 11.28
C GLU A 32 4.37 -6.14 10.76
N ILE A 33 4.93 -5.28 11.63
CA ILE A 33 5.67 -4.08 11.21
C ILE A 33 6.89 -4.47 10.36
N GLU A 34 7.68 -5.46 10.81
CA GLU A 34 8.85 -5.94 10.08
C GLU A 34 8.48 -6.51 8.71
N ILE A 35 7.42 -7.33 8.63
CA ILE A 35 6.94 -7.91 7.37
C ILE A 35 6.38 -6.82 6.44
N SER A 36 5.60 -5.87 6.96
CA SER A 36 5.07 -4.77 6.15
C SER A 36 6.19 -3.90 5.58
N TYR A 37 7.21 -3.59 6.38
CA TYR A 37 8.39 -2.89 5.92
C TYR A 37 9.12 -3.67 4.83
N ALA A 38 9.39 -4.96 5.04
CA ALA A 38 10.08 -5.80 4.06
C ALA A 38 9.30 -5.94 2.73
N PHE A 39 7.96 -5.87 2.75
CA PHE A 39 7.17 -5.79 1.52
C PHE A 39 7.41 -4.47 0.75
N MET A 40 7.61 -3.37 1.46
CA MET A 40 7.64 -2.00 0.93
C MET A 40 9.06 -1.48 0.66
N GLU A 41 10.09 -2.05 1.28
CA GLU A 41 11.47 -1.55 1.23
C GLU A 41 11.97 -1.39 -0.21
N SER A 42 11.68 -2.35 -1.09
CA SER A 42 12.29 -2.38 -2.43
C SER A 42 11.86 -1.24 -3.34
N ASN A 43 10.68 -0.64 -3.14
CA ASN A 43 10.16 0.43 -4.01
C ASN A 43 9.67 1.65 -3.21
N PHE A 44 10.13 1.80 -1.95
CA PHE A 44 9.69 2.85 -1.04
C PHE A 44 9.84 4.25 -1.64
N ASP A 45 11.04 4.57 -2.14
CA ASP A 45 11.35 5.91 -2.64
C ASP A 45 10.51 6.28 -3.86
N ALA A 46 10.38 5.36 -4.82
CA ALA A 46 9.68 5.61 -6.06
C ALA A 46 8.16 5.75 -5.87
N ALA A 47 7.58 4.98 -4.94
CA ALA A 47 6.13 4.93 -4.77
C ALA A 47 5.60 5.88 -3.69
N PHE A 48 6.38 6.17 -2.65
CA PHE A 48 5.92 6.89 -1.47
C PHE A 48 6.21 8.40 -1.53
N VAL A 49 7.35 8.81 -2.10
CA VAL A 49 7.77 10.22 -2.16
C VAL A 49 6.76 11.17 -2.84
N PRO A 50 6.02 10.77 -3.90
CA PRO A 50 5.06 11.66 -4.53
C PRO A 50 3.90 12.10 -3.60
N PHE A 51 3.53 11.30 -2.61
CA PHE A 51 2.42 11.60 -1.70
C PHE A 51 2.60 12.93 -0.96
N PRO A 52 3.64 13.09 -0.10
CA PRO A 52 3.84 14.33 0.64
C PRO A 52 4.16 15.51 -0.29
N ILE A 53 4.81 15.30 -1.44
CA ILE A 53 5.13 16.38 -2.38
C ILE A 53 3.85 17.02 -2.93
N PHE A 54 2.90 16.23 -3.43
CA PHE A 54 1.69 16.76 -4.05
C PHE A 54 0.71 17.34 -3.04
N ALA A 55 0.60 16.74 -1.85
CA ALA A 55 -0.19 17.33 -0.78
C ALA A 55 0.41 18.68 -0.33
N THR A 56 1.75 18.77 -0.20
CA THR A 56 2.43 20.03 0.11
C THR A 56 2.22 21.07 -0.99
N ALA A 57 2.33 20.69 -2.27
CA ALA A 57 2.08 21.61 -3.38
C ALA A 57 0.66 22.20 -3.33
N SER A 58 -0.34 21.36 -3.06
CA SER A 58 -1.73 21.79 -2.86
C SER A 58 -1.89 22.71 -1.64
N LEU A 59 -1.27 22.38 -0.51
CA LEU A 59 -1.28 23.25 0.69
C LEU A 59 -0.65 24.62 0.42
N LEU A 60 0.50 24.65 -0.27
CA LEU A 60 1.18 25.89 -0.65
C LEU A 60 0.35 26.71 -1.63
N HIS A 61 -0.30 26.06 -2.59
CA HIS A 61 -1.13 26.71 -3.60
C HIS A 61 -2.27 27.54 -2.97
N ARG A 62 -2.97 26.97 -1.98
CA ARG A 62 -4.05 27.66 -1.27
C ARG A 62 -3.61 28.44 -0.03
N LYS A 63 -2.31 28.47 0.29
CA LYS A 63 -1.73 29.11 1.49
C LYS A 63 -2.32 28.55 2.79
N GLY A 64 -2.29 27.22 2.94
CA GLY A 64 -2.80 26.53 4.12
C GLY A 64 -2.12 26.95 5.42
N THR A 65 -2.87 26.87 6.53
CA THR A 65 -2.36 27.17 7.87
C THR A 65 -1.47 26.03 8.40
N TYR A 66 -0.70 26.28 9.45
CA TYR A 66 0.15 25.26 10.07
C TYR A 66 -0.66 24.02 10.52
N GLU A 67 -1.82 24.23 11.15
CA GLU A 67 -2.67 23.13 11.62
C GLU A 67 -3.18 22.27 10.46
N GLU A 68 -3.58 22.91 9.37
CA GLU A 68 -4.00 22.23 8.16
C GLU A 68 -2.86 21.45 7.51
N VAL A 69 -1.63 22.00 7.52
CA VAL A 69 -0.44 21.31 7.01
C VAL A 69 -0.18 20.02 7.80
N VAL A 70 -0.19 20.09 9.14
CA VAL A 70 0.05 18.91 9.99
C VAL A 70 -1.02 17.85 9.76
N SER A 71 -2.29 18.23 9.77
CA SER A 71 -3.42 17.31 9.56
C SER A 71 -3.40 16.69 8.16
N SER A 72 -3.22 17.51 7.13
CA SER A 72 -3.20 17.07 5.73
C SER A 72 -2.03 16.12 5.44
N LEU A 73 -0.81 16.43 5.90
CA LEU A 73 0.35 15.57 5.68
C LEU A 73 0.22 14.27 6.45
N THR A 74 -0.32 14.29 7.68
CA THR A 74 -0.56 13.05 8.45
C THR A 74 -1.54 12.14 7.72
N ASN A 75 -2.67 12.68 7.25
CA ASN A 75 -3.66 11.93 6.48
C ASN A 75 -3.09 11.42 5.15
N THR A 76 -2.27 12.23 4.48
CA THR A 76 -1.61 11.88 3.22
C THR A 76 -0.61 10.74 3.40
N LEU A 77 0.21 10.77 4.45
CA LEU A 77 1.17 9.71 4.74
C LEU A 77 0.47 8.39 5.08
N LEU A 78 -0.61 8.46 5.88
CA LEU A 78 -1.41 7.28 6.20
C LEU A 78 -2.11 6.71 4.96
N TYR A 79 -2.69 7.57 4.12
CA TYR A 79 -3.29 7.18 2.85
C TYR A 79 -2.26 6.56 1.91
N GLY A 80 -1.09 7.20 1.79
CA GLY A 80 0.01 6.72 0.95
C GLY A 80 0.59 5.39 1.41
N PHE A 81 0.63 5.15 2.73
CA PHE A 81 1.04 3.86 3.29
C PHE A 81 0.12 2.76 2.78
N PHE A 82 -1.19 2.92 2.92
CA PHE A 82 -2.16 1.91 2.47
C PHE A 82 -2.19 1.73 0.96
N PHE A 83 -2.11 2.83 0.20
CA PHE A 83 -1.99 2.77 -1.26
C PHE A 83 -0.80 1.91 -1.67
N TYR A 84 0.37 2.21 -1.09
CA TYR A 84 1.61 1.56 -1.50
C TYR A 84 1.67 0.12 -0.99
N TYR A 85 1.29 -0.12 0.25
CA TYR A 85 1.26 -1.45 0.84
C TYR A 85 0.34 -2.41 0.07
N SER A 86 -0.88 -1.98 -0.27
CA SER A 86 -1.80 -2.78 -1.10
C SER A 86 -1.24 -3.07 -2.49
N THR A 87 -0.46 -2.14 -3.07
CA THR A 87 0.21 -2.34 -4.36
C THR A 87 1.27 -3.44 -4.27
N GLU A 88 2.14 -3.40 -3.27
CA GLU A 88 3.16 -4.44 -3.08
C GLU A 88 2.54 -5.80 -2.76
N LEU A 89 1.48 -5.84 -1.95
CA LEU A 89 0.77 -7.08 -1.65
C LEU A 89 0.13 -7.69 -2.92
N ALA A 90 -0.47 -6.87 -3.78
CA ALA A 90 -1.03 -7.33 -5.05
C ALA A 90 0.07 -7.87 -5.99
N ASN A 91 1.21 -7.18 -6.09
CA ASN A 91 2.37 -7.62 -6.88
C ASN A 91 2.94 -8.96 -6.39
N ASN A 92 2.90 -9.21 -5.08
CA ASN A 92 3.41 -10.42 -4.47
C ASN A 92 2.38 -11.57 -4.41
N ALA A 93 1.14 -11.34 -4.81
CA ALA A 93 0.05 -12.29 -4.62
C ALA A 93 0.13 -13.54 -5.53
N ASP A 94 1.02 -13.54 -6.53
CA ASP A 94 1.32 -14.70 -7.39
C ASP A 94 2.50 -15.56 -6.86
N GLY A 95 3.16 -15.14 -5.78
CA GLY A 95 4.04 -16.02 -5.00
C GLY A 95 5.54 -15.94 -5.25
N GLY A 96 6.05 -14.80 -5.72
CA GLY A 96 7.47 -14.62 -5.99
C GLY A 96 7.85 -15.31 -7.30
N THR A 97 8.15 -14.52 -8.32
CA THR A 97 8.66 -15.04 -9.59
C THR A 97 10.18 -15.21 -9.51
N ILE A 98 10.77 -15.95 -10.46
CA ILE A 98 12.24 -15.97 -10.65
C ILE A 98 12.78 -14.54 -10.83
N GLU A 99 12.01 -13.65 -11.45
CA GLU A 99 12.34 -12.22 -11.54
C GLU A 99 12.45 -11.56 -10.15
N ASP A 100 11.52 -11.87 -9.24
CA ASP A 100 11.58 -11.35 -7.87
C ASP A 100 12.75 -11.93 -7.08
N GLU A 101 13.14 -13.19 -7.30
CA GLU A 101 14.31 -13.80 -6.66
C GLU A 101 15.61 -13.07 -7.05
N ILE A 102 15.70 -12.60 -8.30
CA ILE A 102 16.85 -11.89 -8.84
C ILE A 102 16.83 -10.40 -8.46
N ASN A 103 15.70 -9.72 -8.72
CA ASN A 103 15.60 -8.27 -8.60
C ASN A 103 15.25 -7.81 -7.18
N LYS A 104 14.56 -8.63 -6.40
CA LYS A 104 13.97 -8.26 -5.11
C LYS A 104 14.13 -9.41 -4.07
N PRO A 105 15.37 -9.86 -3.81
CA PRO A 105 15.64 -11.03 -2.95
C PRO A 105 15.20 -10.83 -1.49
N ASN A 106 14.99 -9.59 -1.06
CA ASN A 106 14.54 -9.26 0.29
C ASN A 106 13.02 -9.40 0.51
N ARG A 107 12.26 -9.75 -0.53
CA ARG A 107 10.80 -9.88 -0.41
C ARG A 107 10.41 -10.98 0.58
N PRO A 108 9.41 -10.75 1.46
CA PRO A 108 9.01 -11.73 2.47
C PRO A 108 8.62 -13.12 1.93
N ILE A 109 8.06 -13.19 0.71
CA ILE A 109 7.69 -14.47 0.10
C ILE A 109 8.93 -15.21 -0.42
N VAL A 110 9.86 -14.51 -1.09
CA VAL A 110 11.14 -15.07 -1.55
C VAL A 110 11.94 -15.63 -0.36
N GLN A 111 11.95 -14.90 0.75
CA GLN A 111 12.62 -15.32 1.97
C GLN A 111 11.83 -16.32 2.84
N SER A 112 10.68 -16.80 2.36
CA SER A 112 9.80 -17.73 3.11
C SER A 112 9.38 -17.23 4.51
N GLN A 113 9.38 -15.92 4.74
CA GLN A 113 8.96 -15.29 6.00
C GLN A 113 7.43 -15.24 6.15
N THR A 114 6.72 -15.31 5.03
CA THR A 114 5.27 -15.32 4.93
C THR A 114 4.81 -16.22 3.78
N THR A 115 3.51 -16.48 3.70
CA THR A 115 2.90 -17.28 2.63
C THR A 115 2.10 -16.41 1.68
N VAL A 116 1.90 -16.91 0.46
CA VAL A 116 1.02 -16.26 -0.54
C VAL A 116 -0.39 -16.07 -0.01
N ALA A 117 -0.94 -17.08 0.68
CA ALA A 117 -2.27 -16.99 1.29
C ALA A 117 -2.35 -15.85 2.32
N ALA A 118 -1.30 -15.71 3.14
CA ALA A 118 -1.23 -14.65 4.14
C ALA A 118 -1.00 -13.26 3.51
N ALA A 119 -0.29 -13.16 2.38
CA ALA A 119 -0.16 -11.93 1.61
C ALA A 119 -1.51 -11.50 0.99
N LYS A 120 -2.28 -12.46 0.46
CA LYS A 120 -3.65 -12.21 -0.07
C LYS A 120 -4.61 -11.74 1.03
N LEU A 121 -4.56 -12.36 2.21
CA LEU A 121 -5.36 -11.90 3.35
C LEU A 121 -5.00 -10.46 3.73
N ARG A 122 -3.70 -10.14 3.81
CA ARG A 122 -3.22 -8.77 4.05
C ARG A 122 -3.72 -7.80 2.99
N PHE A 123 -3.72 -8.21 1.71
CA PHE A 123 -4.23 -7.37 0.63
C PHE A 123 -5.70 -6.99 0.84
N TYR A 124 -6.55 -7.96 1.18
CA TYR A 124 -7.96 -7.68 1.42
C TYR A 124 -8.19 -6.80 2.65
N LEU A 125 -7.50 -7.07 3.76
CA LEU A 125 -7.60 -6.26 4.98
C LEU A 125 -7.09 -4.83 4.76
N ALA A 126 -5.90 -4.68 4.15
CA ALA A 126 -5.33 -3.38 3.85
C ALA A 126 -6.20 -2.59 2.87
N SER A 127 -6.73 -3.23 1.84
CA SER A 127 -7.64 -2.58 0.88
C SER A 127 -8.95 -2.14 1.54
N ALA A 128 -9.52 -2.96 2.43
CA ALA A 128 -10.74 -2.60 3.16
C ALA A 128 -10.52 -1.43 4.12
N MET A 129 -9.42 -1.46 4.90
CA MET A 129 -9.04 -0.35 5.78
C MET A 129 -8.75 0.92 4.97
N TRP A 130 -8.10 0.78 3.82
CA TRP A 130 -7.81 1.89 2.94
C TRP A 130 -9.07 2.52 2.36
N LEU A 131 -10.03 1.72 1.90
CA LEU A 131 -11.32 2.21 1.44
C LEU A 131 -12.08 2.95 2.54
N LEU A 132 -12.11 2.40 3.75
CA LEU A 132 -12.72 3.07 4.89
C LEU A 132 -12.05 4.41 5.19
N LEU A 133 -10.71 4.45 5.25
CA LEU A 133 -9.95 5.68 5.43
C LEU A 133 -10.25 6.69 4.31
N SER A 134 -10.23 6.24 3.06
CA SER A 134 -10.48 7.08 1.89
C SER A 134 -11.90 7.66 1.86
N TYR A 135 -12.87 6.93 2.41
CA TYR A 135 -14.24 7.40 2.56
C TYR A 135 -14.33 8.50 3.62
N ILE A 136 -13.68 8.31 4.78
CA ILE A 136 -13.60 9.32 5.85
C ILE A 136 -12.91 10.60 5.34
N LEU A 137 -11.87 10.46 4.51
CA LEU A 137 -11.11 11.56 3.92
C LEU A 137 -11.73 12.13 2.63
N ASP A 138 -12.88 11.62 2.20
CA ASP A 138 -13.57 12.02 0.96
C ASP A 138 -12.71 11.90 -0.32
N VAL A 139 -11.81 10.91 -0.39
CA VAL A 139 -10.96 10.62 -1.57
C VAL A 139 -11.21 9.23 -2.15
N TYR A 140 -12.29 8.56 -1.73
CA TYR A 140 -12.59 7.16 -2.03
C TYR A 140 -12.69 6.82 -3.52
N ILE A 141 -13.09 7.78 -4.38
CA ILE A 141 -13.17 7.54 -5.82
C ILE A 141 -11.80 7.17 -6.42
N TRP A 142 -10.73 7.77 -5.90
CA TRP A 142 -9.36 7.51 -6.33
C TRP A 142 -8.85 6.17 -5.80
N SER A 143 -9.21 5.83 -4.56
CA SER A 143 -8.89 4.50 -4.00
C SER A 143 -9.64 3.38 -4.72
N LEU A 144 -10.91 3.59 -5.07
CA LEU A 144 -11.69 2.64 -5.88
C LEU A 144 -11.07 2.43 -7.26
N LEU A 145 -10.66 3.51 -7.92
CA LEU A 145 -9.96 3.43 -9.20
C LEU A 145 -8.71 2.54 -9.07
N TRP A 146 -7.87 2.80 -8.07
CA TRP A 146 -6.65 2.02 -7.90
C TRP A 146 -6.90 0.57 -7.51
N ILE A 147 -7.83 0.31 -6.58
CA ILE A 147 -8.18 -1.05 -6.18
C ILE A 147 -8.75 -1.83 -7.37
N ALA A 148 -9.56 -1.21 -8.23
CA ALA A 148 -10.05 -1.85 -9.44
C ALA A 148 -8.90 -2.23 -10.39
N VAL A 149 -7.89 -1.37 -10.52
CA VAL A 149 -6.67 -1.65 -11.29
C VAL A 149 -5.85 -2.76 -10.64
N LEU A 150 -5.62 -2.72 -9.32
CA LEU A 150 -4.89 -3.76 -8.59
C LEU A 150 -5.58 -5.12 -8.69
N VAL A 151 -6.90 -5.17 -8.55
CA VAL A 151 -7.69 -6.40 -8.72
C VAL A 151 -7.63 -6.89 -10.16
N SER A 152 -7.69 -5.99 -11.15
CA SER A 152 -7.54 -6.37 -12.57
C SER A 152 -6.14 -6.92 -12.85
N HIS A 153 -5.10 -6.31 -12.27
CA HIS A 153 -3.74 -6.81 -12.35
C HIS A 153 -3.59 -8.20 -11.72
N TYR A 154 -4.19 -8.36 -10.53
CA TYR A 154 -4.17 -9.59 -9.75
C TYR A 154 -4.96 -10.74 -10.41
N LEU A 155 -6.16 -10.49 -10.92
CA LEU A 155 -7.04 -11.51 -11.49
C LEU A 155 -6.79 -11.75 -12.98
N LEU A 156 -6.54 -10.70 -13.76
CA LEU A 156 -6.47 -10.76 -15.23
C LEU A 156 -5.03 -10.79 -15.74
N ARG A 157 -4.03 -10.67 -14.86
CA ARG A 157 -2.60 -10.65 -15.23
C ARG A 157 -2.29 -9.59 -16.27
N ALA A 158 -3.03 -8.47 -16.21
CA ALA A 158 -3.01 -7.42 -17.22
C ALA A 158 -1.60 -6.84 -17.44
N SER A 159 -0.72 -6.88 -16.43
CA SER A 159 0.69 -6.45 -16.58
C SER A 159 1.55 -7.30 -17.49
N ARG A 160 1.09 -8.49 -17.88
CA ARG A 160 1.78 -9.33 -18.87
C ARG A 160 1.54 -8.84 -20.30
N ILE A 161 0.64 -7.87 -20.49
CA ILE A 161 0.32 -7.25 -21.77
C ILE A 161 0.82 -5.80 -21.69
N GLY A 162 1.82 -5.45 -22.50
CA GLY A 162 2.54 -4.17 -22.43
C GLY A 162 1.63 -2.93 -22.31
N PRO A 163 0.71 -2.69 -23.26
CA PRO A 163 -0.19 -1.54 -23.20
C PRO A 163 -1.08 -1.48 -21.94
N ALA A 164 -1.50 -2.64 -21.41
CA ALA A 164 -2.30 -2.69 -20.20
C ALA A 164 -1.46 -2.39 -18.95
N LYS A 165 -0.18 -2.78 -18.93
CA LYS A 165 0.77 -2.39 -17.88
C LYS A 165 0.94 -0.88 -17.83
N ASP A 166 1.16 -0.23 -18.98
CA ASP A 166 1.35 1.22 -19.06
C ASP A 166 0.09 1.97 -18.63
N LEU A 167 -1.08 1.51 -19.09
CA LEU A 167 -2.36 2.06 -18.65
C LEU A 167 -2.57 1.92 -17.14
N CYS A 168 -2.20 0.78 -16.54
CA CYS A 168 -2.28 0.60 -15.09
C CYS A 168 -1.41 1.63 -14.37
N ILE A 169 -0.18 1.86 -14.82
CA ILE A 169 0.71 2.85 -14.22
C ILE A 169 0.10 4.25 -14.30
N VAL A 170 -0.42 4.66 -15.47
CA VAL A 170 -1.06 5.97 -15.65
C VAL A 170 -2.26 6.15 -14.72
N LEU A 171 -3.12 5.13 -14.60
CA LEU A 171 -4.27 5.17 -13.70
C LEU A 171 -3.83 5.20 -12.22
N GLY A 172 -2.76 4.49 -11.88
CA GLY A 172 -2.16 4.51 -10.55
C GLY A 172 -1.62 5.87 -10.17
N VAL A 173 -0.79 6.46 -11.03
CA VAL A 173 -0.26 7.82 -10.84
C VAL A 173 -1.42 8.82 -10.75
N THR A 174 -2.41 8.76 -11.65
CA THR A 174 -3.57 9.65 -11.60
C THR A 174 -4.30 9.54 -10.27
N SER A 175 -4.59 8.32 -9.81
CA SER A 175 -5.26 8.10 -8.53
C SER A 175 -4.48 8.62 -7.32
N GLN A 176 -3.15 8.47 -7.34
CA GLN A 176 -2.26 9.01 -6.32
C GLN A 176 -2.28 10.54 -6.32
N LEU A 177 -2.01 11.16 -7.47
CA LEU A 177 -1.88 12.61 -7.59
C LEU A 177 -3.17 13.33 -7.21
N MET A 178 -4.31 12.86 -7.72
CA MET A 178 -5.59 13.51 -7.48
C MET A 178 -6.05 13.35 -6.03
N ALA A 179 -5.80 12.21 -5.40
CA ALA A 179 -6.04 12.03 -3.97
C ALA A 179 -5.18 12.98 -3.13
N CYS A 180 -3.87 13.06 -3.41
CA CYS A 180 -2.95 13.94 -2.67
C CYS A 180 -3.31 15.42 -2.83
N TRP A 181 -3.70 15.83 -4.05
CA TRP A 181 -4.14 17.19 -4.30
C TRP A 181 -5.35 17.57 -3.45
N LYS A 182 -6.37 16.69 -3.42
CA LYS A 182 -7.57 16.88 -2.60
C LYS A 182 -7.24 16.86 -1.11
N LEU A 183 -6.36 15.96 -0.66
CA LEU A 183 -5.91 15.93 0.74
C LEU A 183 -5.17 17.20 1.17
N GLY A 184 -4.47 17.86 0.24
CA GLY A 184 -3.89 19.19 0.47
C GLY A 184 -4.93 20.32 0.58
N GLY A 185 -6.19 20.05 0.22
CA GLY A 185 -7.33 20.96 0.39
C GLY A 185 -7.58 21.94 -0.75
N SER A 186 -6.89 21.81 -1.88
CA SER A 186 -7.13 22.65 -3.07
C SER A 186 -8.25 22.11 -3.95
N ASP A 187 -8.83 23.00 -4.76
CA ASP A 187 -9.87 22.65 -5.74
C ASP A 187 -9.34 21.62 -6.76
N MET A 188 -10.15 20.60 -7.05
CA MET A 188 -9.77 19.50 -7.91
C MET A 188 -9.66 19.90 -9.39
N HIS A 189 -10.36 20.95 -9.84
CA HIS A 189 -10.25 21.51 -11.18
C HIS A 189 -8.86 22.10 -11.44
N ASP A 190 -8.22 22.69 -10.43
CA ASP A 190 -6.84 23.16 -10.53
C ASP A 190 -5.84 22.00 -10.49
N GLY A 191 -6.17 20.93 -9.76
CA GLY A 191 -5.37 19.70 -9.73
C GLY A 191 -5.21 19.06 -11.10
N TRP A 192 -6.25 19.05 -11.94
CA TRP A 192 -6.19 18.51 -13.30
C TRP A 192 -5.24 19.27 -14.23
N ARG A 193 -4.96 20.54 -13.95
CA ARG A 193 -4.06 21.34 -14.79
C ARG A 193 -2.61 20.89 -14.67
N TRP A 194 -2.22 20.32 -13.54
CA TRP A 194 -0.83 19.91 -13.28
C TRP A 194 -0.39 18.69 -14.11
N PRO A 195 -1.11 17.55 -14.12
CA PRO A 195 -0.77 16.41 -14.98
C PRO A 195 -0.79 16.77 -16.48
N VAL A 196 -1.76 17.58 -16.91
CA VAL A 196 -1.87 18.06 -18.30
C VAL A 196 -0.71 18.98 -18.67
N SER A 197 -0.26 19.83 -17.74
CA SER A 197 0.90 20.69 -17.95
C SER A 197 2.17 19.87 -18.09
N MET A 198 2.37 18.82 -17.28
CA MET A 198 3.51 17.91 -17.41
C MET A 198 3.53 17.15 -18.74
N HIS A 199 2.36 16.84 -19.33
CA HIS A 199 2.25 16.25 -20.67
C HIS A 199 2.45 17.24 -21.83
N ARG A 200 2.46 18.56 -21.58
CA ARG A 200 2.65 19.61 -22.62
C ARG A 200 4.10 20.08 -22.77
N TRP A 201 5.06 19.43 -22.10
CA TRP A 201 6.49 19.73 -22.20
C TRP A 201 7.27 18.80 -23.15
N ASP A 202 6.56 18.11 -24.04
CA ASP A 202 7.10 17.44 -25.24
C ASP A 202 6.64 18.18 -26.50
#